data_AF-W1XP58-F1
#
_entry.id   AF-W1XP58-F1
#
_cell.length_a   1.000
_cell.length_b   1.000
_cell.length_c   1.000
_cell.angle_alpha   90.00
_cell.angle_beta   90.00
_cell.angle_gamma   90.00
#
_symmetry.space_group_name_H-M   'P 1'
#
loop_
_entity.id
_entity.type
_entity.pdbx_description
1 polymer ?
#
loop_
_entity_poly.entity_id
_entity_poly.type
_entity_poly.pdbx_seq_one_letter_code
_entity_poly.pdbx_strand_id
1 'polypeptide(L)' 'MYEDVKEFVDKNQLNTTIDIAQDENGVVLQLRDNILFESGKADLIDGSSEILDKINTLISTLPNSIVIEGHTDNV' A
#
# COMPACT_ATOMS: atom_id res chain seq x y z
N MET A 1 8.02 -3.22 14.51
CA MET A 1 7.78 -2.61 13.18
C MET A 1 6.79 -3.41 12.37
N TYR A 2 7.11 -4.64 11.93
CA TYR A 2 6.14 -5.47 11.18
C TYR A 2 4.81 -5.65 11.95
N GLU A 3 4.88 -6.06 13.22
CA GLU A 3 3.66 -6.21 14.04
C GLU A 3 2.90 -4.89 14.25
N ASP A 4 3.60 -3.76 14.41
CA ASP A 4 2.96 -2.44 14.59
C ASP A 4 2.21 -2.01 13.31
N VAL A 5 2.82 -2.26 12.14
CA VAL A 5 2.22 -2.01 10.83
C VAL A 5 1.04 -2.94 10.62
N LYS A 6 1.19 -4.23 10.93
CA LYS A 6 0.12 -5.22 10.84
C LYS A 6 -1.07 -4.85 11.72
N GLU A 7 -0.84 -4.48 12.98
CA GLU A 7 -1.88 -4.06 13.90
C GLU A 7 -2.61 -2.80 13.41
N PHE A 8 -1.88 -1.85 12.81
CA PHE A 8 -2.51 -0.67 12.21
C PHE A 8 -3.44 -1.04 11.05
N VAL A 9 -2.97 -1.88 10.11
CA VAL A 9 -3.77 -2.32 8.95
C VAL A 9 -5.01 -3.09 9.41
N ASP A 10 -4.86 -3.96 10.42
CA ASP A 10 -5.96 -4.71 11.04
C ASP A 10 -7.00 -3.75 11.67
N LYS A 11 -6.56 -2.79 12.49
CA LYS A 11 -7.44 -1.81 13.18
C LYS A 11 -8.19 -0.90 12.20
N ASN A 12 -7.56 -0.54 11.09
CA ASN A 12 -8.14 0.36 10.08
C ASN A 12 -8.87 -0.39 8.96
N GLN A 13 -9.04 -1.72 9.09
CA GLN A 13 -9.76 -2.57 8.13
C GLN A 13 -9.18 -2.49 6.71
N LEU A 14 -7.86 -2.35 6.60
CA LEU A 14 -7.15 -2.19 5.32
C LEU A 14 -6.77 -3.52 4.66
N ASN A 15 -7.00 -4.65 5.32
CA ASN A 15 -6.63 -6.00 4.85
C ASN A 15 -7.29 -6.43 3.53
N THR A 16 -8.35 -5.74 3.10
CA THR A 16 -9.00 -6.01 1.80
C THR A 16 -8.30 -5.32 0.63
N THR A 17 -7.44 -4.34 0.94
CA THR A 17 -6.80 -3.44 -0.03
C THR A 17 -5.28 -3.58 -0.03
N ILE A 18 -4.71 -3.91 1.13
CA ILE A 18 -3.26 -3.98 1.35
C ILE A 18 -2.91 -5.37 1.88
N ASP A 19 -1.95 -6.00 1.22
CA ASP A 19 -1.28 -7.19 1.70
C ASP A 19 0.07 -6.77 2.31
N ILE A 20 0.45 -7.33 3.46
CA ILE A 20 1.68 -6.98 4.19
C ILE A 20 2.66 -8.15 4.11
N ALA A 21 3.89 -7.86 3.70
CA ALA A 21 4.98 -8.80 3.74
C ALA A 21 6.18 -8.21 4.51
N GLN A 22 7.13 -9.07 4.86
CA GLN A 22 8.40 -8.66 5.42
C GLN A 22 9.51 -9.40 4.67
N ASP A 23 10.55 -8.67 4.28
CA ASP A 23 11.75 -9.21 3.67
C ASP A 23 13.02 -8.65 4.35
N GLU A 24 14.18 -8.87 3.72
CA GLU A 24 15.47 -8.35 4.19
C GLU A 24 15.59 -6.82 4.14
N ASN A 25 14.77 -6.15 3.33
CA ASN A 25 14.76 -4.70 3.14
C ASN A 25 13.77 -3.99 4.07
N GLY A 26 12.82 -4.72 4.66
CA GLY A 26 11.94 -4.21 5.71
C GLY A 26 10.51 -4.71 5.59
N VAL A 27 9.56 -3.82 5.85
CA VAL A 27 8.12 -4.11 5.73
C VAL A 27 7.66 -3.64 4.37
N VAL A 28 7.06 -4.56 3.61
CA VAL A 28 6.55 -4.30 2.26
C VAL A 28 5.03 -4.22 2.34
N LEU A 29 4.46 -3.12 1.86
CA LEU A 29 3.03 -2.92 1.71
C LEU A 29 2.67 -3.08 0.23
N GLN A 30 1.93 -4.12 -0.10
CA GLN A 30 1.49 -4.39 -1.45
C GLN A 30 0.04 -3.95 -1.62
N LEU A 31 -0.19 -2.98 -2.50
CA LEU A 31 -1.53 -2.60 -2.92
C LEU A 31 -1.95 -3.47 -4.10
N ARG A 32 -3.24 -3.78 -4.21
CA ARG A 32 -3.77 -4.48 -5.39
C ARG A 32 -3.95 -3.52 -6.56
N ASP A 33 -3.46 -3.90 -7.74
CA ASP A 33 -3.33 -3.00 -8.90
C ASP A 33 -4.66 -2.39 -9.38
N ASN A 34 -5.74 -3.17 -9.39
CA ASN A 34 -7.06 -2.75 -9.87
C ASN A 34 -7.76 -1.70 -8.99
N ILE A 35 -7.10 -1.26 -7.91
CA ILE A 35 -7.61 -0.28 -6.96
C ILE A 35 -7.09 1.13 -7.28
N LEU A 36 -5.92 1.23 -7.93
CA LEU A 36 -5.30 2.52 -8.24
C LEU A 36 -5.48 2.92 -9.71
N PHE A 37 -5.45 1.94 -10.63
CA PHE A 37 -5.38 2.22 -12.06
C PHE A 37 -6.39 1.36 -12.83
N GLU A 38 -6.92 1.91 -13.92
CA GLU A 38 -7.55 1.09 -14.95
C GLU A 38 -6.49 0.36 -15.76
N SER A 39 -6.86 -0.79 -16.36
CA SER A 39 -5.95 -1.56 -17.21
C SER A 39 -5.36 -0.71 -18.33
N GLY A 40 -4.03 -0.70 -18.44
CA GLY A 40 -3.29 0.05 -19.46
C GLY A 40 -3.22 1.56 -19.24
N LYS A 41 -3.63 2.08 -18.08
CA LYS A 41 -3.54 3.49 -17.73
C LYS A 41 -2.61 3.71 -16.53
N ALA A 42 -2.03 4.91 -16.46
CA ALA A 42 -1.23 5.36 -15.32
C ALA A 42 -1.91 6.48 -14.53
N ASP A 43 -3.05 6.98 -15.02
CA ASP A 43 -3.86 7.95 -14.30
C ASP A 43 -4.60 7.25 -13.17
N LEU A 44 -4.56 7.86 -11.99
CA LEU A 44 -5.27 7.39 -10.80
C LEU A 44 -6.78 7.42 -11.05
N ILE A 45 -7.47 6.33 -10.69
CA ILE A 45 -8.93 6.26 -10.81
C ILE A 45 -9.64 7.11 -9.74
N ASP A 46 -10.86 7.52 -10.04
CA ASP A 46 -11.72 8.17 -9.06
C ASP A 46 -11.91 7.27 -7.83
N GLY A 47 -11.67 7.81 -6.63
CA GLY A 47 -11.73 7.09 -5.36
C GLY A 47 -10.40 6.48 -4.89
N SER A 48 -9.38 6.37 -5.75
CA SER A 48 -8.03 5.91 -5.34
C SER A 48 -7.40 6.81 -4.27
N SER A 49 -7.71 8.11 -4.29
CA SER A 49 -7.20 9.08 -3.30
C SER A 49 -7.61 8.73 -1.87
N GLU A 50 -8.82 8.24 -1.63
CA GLU A 50 -9.26 7.86 -0.27
C GLU A 50 -8.44 6.70 0.29
N ILE A 51 -7.94 5.82 -0.58
CA ILE A 51 -7.11 4.67 -0.20
C ILE A 51 -5.69 5.13 0.06
N LEU A 52 -5.16 5.99 -0.80
CA LEU A 52 -3.85 6.61 -0.62
C LEU A 52 -3.81 7.46 0.67
N ASP A 53 -4.90 8.13 1.05
CA ASP A 53 -4.99 8.87 2.31
C ASP A 53 -4.89 7.98 3.56
N LYS A 54 -5.47 6.78 3.52
CA LYS A 54 -5.33 5.80 4.61
C LYS A 54 -3.89 5.30 4.73
N ILE A 55 -3.23 5.07 3.59
CA ILE A 55 -1.82 4.69 3.55
C ILE A 55 -0.95 5.85 4.06
N ASN A 56 -1.24 7.08 3.63
CA ASN A 56 -0.56 8.28 4.10
C ASN A 56 -0.64 8.42 5.63
N THR A 57 -1.81 8.13 6.21
CA THR A 57 -2.00 8.14 7.66
C THR A 57 -1.10 7.12 8.36
N LEU A 58 -0.97 5.90 7.82
CA LEU A 58 -0.05 4.88 8.34
C LEU A 58 1.41 5.36 8.26
N ILE A 59 1.89 5.66 7.06
CA ILE A 59 3.31 5.93 6.82
C ILE A 59 3.77 7.23 7.49
N SER A 60 2.89 8.21 7.69
CA SER A 60 3.20 9.45 8.42
C SER A 60 3.49 9.23 9.91
N THR A 61 3.07 8.09 10.48
CA THR A 61 3.37 7.75 11.89
C THR A 61 4.71 7.05 12.06
N LEU A 62 5.37 6.65 10.95
CA LEU A 62 6.58 5.85 10.96
C LEU A 62 7.77 6.73 10.55
N PRO A 63 8.86 6.83 11.35
CA PRO A 63 10.02 7.65 11.03
C PRO A 63 10.96 6.97 10.01
N ASN A 64 10.41 6.16 9.10
CA ASN A 64 11.15 5.31 8.17
C ASN A 64 11.26 5.99 6.80
N SER A 65 12.33 5.68 6.07
CA SER A 65 12.40 6.03 4.64
C SER A 65 11.38 5.19 3.86
N ILE A 66 10.76 5.81 2.86
CA ILE A 66 9.71 5.19 2.05
C ILE A 66 10.24 5.04 0.62
N VAL A 67 10.10 3.84 0.08
CA VAL A 67 10.38 3.52 -1.32
C VAL A 67 9.07 3.10 -1.98
N ILE A 68 8.77 3.66 -3.15
CA ILE A 68 7.56 3.35 -3.92
C ILE A 68 8.02 2.65 -5.20
N GLU A 69 7.50 1.44 -5.42
CA GLU A 69 7.82 0.61 -6.58
C GLU A 69 6.52 0.25 -7.32
N GLY A 70 6.59 0.26 -8.65
CA GLY A 70 5.52 -0.19 -9.52
C GLY A 70 5.97 -1.43 -10.29
N HIS A 71 5.16 -2.47 -10.27
CA HIS A 71 5.39 -3.68 -11.05
C HIS A 71 4.30 -3.83 -12.12
N THR A 72 4.66 -4.45 -13.23
CA THR A 72 3.71 -4.96 -14.21
C THR A 72 3.87 -6.47 -14.29
N ASP A 73 2.85 -7.16 -14.78
CA ASP A 73 3.05 -8.51 -15.26
C ASP A 73 3.84 -8.51 -16.58
N ASN A 74 4.03 -9.70 -17.14
CA ASN A 74 4.82 -9.95 -18.34
C ASN A 74 3.95 -10.22 -19.58
N VAL A 75 2.74 -9.68 -19.61
CA VAL A 75 1.79 -9.86 -20.73
C VAL A 75 1.99 -8.79 -21.79
#